data_AF-A0A536BC70-F1
#
_entry.id   AF-A0A536BC70-F1
#
_cell.length_a   1.000
_cell.length_b   1.000
_cell.length_c   1.000
_cell.angle_alpha   90.00
_cell.angle_beta   90.00
_cell.angle_gamma   90.00
#
_symmetry.space_group_name_H-M   'P 1'
#
loop_
_entity.id
_entity.type
_entity.pdbx_description
1 polymer ?
#
loop_
_entity_poly.entity_id
_entity_poly.type
_entity_poly.pdbx_seq_one_letter_code
_entity_poly.pdbx_strand_id
1 'polypeptide(L)' 'MPITVVFEDTVATIDGEAHGDDLWLSPAELAPALGWEVKPEGLCRGPICIPVPSRRDDLVRADGAVNVAALA' A
#
# COMPACT_ATOMS: atom_id res chain seq x y z
N MET A 1 -0.75 -4.00 13.56
CA MET A 1 0.04 -3.28 14.58
C MET A 1 0.23 -1.89 14.01
N PRO A 2 0.04 -0.82 14.80
CA PRO A 2 0.17 0.52 14.27
C PRO A 2 1.63 0.80 13.91
N ILE A 3 1.84 1.29 12.69
CA ILE A 3 3.14 1.75 12.19
C ILE A 3 3.01 3.18 11.69
N THR A 4 4.07 3.97 11.88
CA THR A 4 4.13 5.33 11.37
C THR A 4 4.67 5.32 9.95
N VAL A 5 3.86 5.82 9.02
CA VAL A 5 4.22 5.98 7.60
C VAL A 5 4.45 7.45 7.33
N VAL A 6 5.58 7.77 6.70
CA VAL A 6 5.92 9.11 6.22
C VAL A 6 5.93 9.08 4.70
N PHE A 7 5.09 9.89 4.08
CA PHE A 7 4.93 9.94 2.63
C PHE A 7 4.70 11.38 2.18
N GLU A 8 5.60 11.92 1.38
CA GLU A 8 5.58 13.33 0.93
C GLU A 8 5.49 14.30 2.12
N ASP A 9 4.37 15.01 2.26
CA ASP A 9 4.06 15.95 3.35
C ASP A 9 3.13 15.35 4.42
N THR A 10 2.84 14.04 4.32
CA THR A 10 1.91 13.33 5.19
C THR A 10 2.64 12.40 6.16
N VAL A 11 2.21 12.43 7.42
CA VAL A 11 2.60 11.45 8.46
C VAL A 11 1.33 10.80 8.97
N ALA A 12 1.21 9.48 8.77
CA ALA A 12 0.04 8.70 9.15
C ALA A 12 0.41 7.57 10.11
N THR A 13 -0.48 7.23 11.03
CA THR A 13 -0.41 5.98 11.79
C THR A 13 -1.42 5.02 11.18
N ILE A 14 -0.94 3.91 10.66
CA ILE A 14 -1.72 2.94 9.89
C ILE A 14 -1.47 1.56 10.48
N ASP A 15 -2.50 0.71 10.54
CA ASP A 15 -2.30 -0.69 10.86
C ASP A 15 -1.56 -1.41 9.73
N GLY A 16 -0.44 -2.02 10.10
CA GLY A 16 0.37 -2.75 9.15
C GLY A 16 1.40 -3.65 9.81
N GLU A 17 2.29 -4.15 8.97
CA GLU A 17 3.37 -5.06 9.30
C GLU A 17 4.56 -4.80 8.38
N ALA A 18 5.74 -4.55 8.95
CA ALA A 18 6.99 -4.58 8.21
C ALA A 18 7.59 -5.99 8.27
N HIS A 19 7.96 -6.55 7.13
CA HIS A 19 8.56 -7.88 7.04
C HIS A 19 9.69 -7.90 6.02
N GLY A 20 10.95 -7.87 6.50
CA GLY A 20 12.10 -7.74 5.60
C GLY A 20 12.05 -6.41 4.84
N ASP A 21 12.08 -6.49 3.51
CA ASP A 21 11.95 -5.33 2.62
C ASP A 21 10.49 -4.96 2.31
N ASP A 22 9.53 -5.77 2.76
CA ASP A 22 8.12 -5.50 2.51
C ASP A 22 7.48 -4.64 3.60
N LEU A 23 6.55 -3.78 3.17
CA LEU A 23 5.71 -2.97 4.05
C LEU A 23 4.23 -3.19 3.73
N TRP A 24 3.59 -4.00 4.55
CA TRP A 24 2.19 -4.40 4.38
C TRP A 24 1.27 -3.46 5.16
N LEU A 25 0.39 -2.74 4.46
CA LEU A 25 -0.54 -1.79 5.05
C LEU A 25 -2.00 -2.23 4.85
N SER A 26 -2.85 -1.87 5.81
CA SER A 26 -4.29 -2.05 5.71
C SER A 26 -4.87 -1.28 4.51
N PRO A 27 -5.58 -1.94 3.57
CA PRO A 27 -6.15 -1.28 2.40
C PRO A 27 -7.22 -0.24 2.76
N ALA A 28 -7.91 -0.41 3.89
CA ALA A 28 -8.94 0.51 4.35
C ALA A 28 -8.38 1.88 4.78
N GLU A 29 -7.09 1.92 5.13
CA GLU A 29 -6.43 3.12 5.61
C GLU A 29 -5.57 3.80 4.52
N LEU A 30 -5.22 3.09 3.45
CA LEU A 30 -4.43 3.64 2.34
C LEU A 30 -5.11 4.84 1.66
N ALA A 31 -6.39 4.73 1.33
CA ALA A 31 -7.11 5.79 0.62
C ALA A 31 -7.29 7.05 1.49
N PRO A 32 -7.81 6.97 2.73
CA PRO A 32 -7.99 8.15 3.56
C PRO A 32 -6.68 8.73 4.09
N ALA A 33 -5.63 7.93 4.31
CA ALA A 33 -4.38 8.40 4.91
C ALA A 33 -3.32 8.79 3.87
N LEU A 34 -3.24 8.10 2.73
CA LEU A 34 -2.16 8.25 1.75
C LEU A 34 -2.66 8.53 0.32
N GLY A 35 -4.00 8.51 0.10
CA GLY A 35 -4.61 8.74 -1.21
C GLY A 35 -4.47 7.58 -2.19
N TRP A 36 -4.04 6.40 -1.73
CA TRP A 36 -3.82 5.22 -2.57
C TRP A 36 -4.99 4.24 -2.49
N GLU A 37 -5.33 3.62 -3.62
CA GLU A 37 -6.40 2.64 -3.72
C GLU A 37 -5.97 1.49 -4.64
N VAL A 38 -6.31 0.25 -4.27
CA VAL A 38 -6.13 -0.92 -5.13
C VAL A 38 -7.27 -0.99 -6.14
N LYS A 39 -6.94 -0.97 -7.43
CA LYS A 39 -7.86 -1.11 -8.56
C LYS A 39 -7.44 -2.24 -9.50
N PRO A 40 -8.30 -2.67 -10.44
CA PRO A 40 -7.92 -3.69 -11.43
C PRO A 40 -6.67 -3.34 -12.24
N GLU A 41 -6.44 -2.06 -12.51
CA GLU A 41 -5.27 -1.56 -13.25
C GLU A 41 -3.99 -1.58 -12.40
N GLY A 42 -4.12 -1.46 -11.08
CA GLY A 42 -2.99 -1.48 -10.15
C GLY A 42 -3.21 -0.67 -8.88
N LEU A 43 -2.11 -0.23 -8.25
CA LEU A 43 -2.18 0.68 -7.11
C LEU A 43 -2.27 2.11 -7.65
N CYS A 44 -3.37 2.80 -7.37
CA CYS A 44 -3.68 4.08 -7.98
C CYS A 44 -3.74 5.20 -6.94
N ARG A 45 -3.22 6.39 -7.32
CA ARG A 45 -3.39 7.65 -6.59
C ARG A 45 -3.93 8.70 -7.55
N GLY A 46 -5.21 9.04 -7.39
CA GLY A 46 -5.92 9.89 -8.34
C GLY A 46 -5.89 9.31 -9.76
N PRO A 47 -5.36 10.03 -10.77
CA PRO A 47 -5.29 9.55 -12.15
C PRO A 47 -4.07 8.67 -12.45
N ILE A 48 -3.11 8.54 -11.51
CA ILE A 48 -1.87 7.78 -11.70
C ILE A 48 -2.09 6.37 -11.17
N CYS A 49 -1.86 5.36 -11.99
CA CYS A 49 -1.90 3.95 -11.59
C CYS A 49 -0.56 3.29 -11.86
N ILE A 50 -0.02 2.64 -10.83
CA ILE A 50 1.20 1.83 -10.94
C ILE A 50 0.76 0.38 -11.21
N PRO A 51 1.14 -0.22 -12.35
CA PRO A 51 0.73 -1.57 -12.71
C PRO A 51 1.11 -2.57 -11.63
N VAL A 52 0.21 -3.52 -11.37
CA VAL A 52 0.53 -4.66 -10.51
C VAL A 52 1.70 -5.46 -11.13
N PRO A 53 2.75 -5.81 -10.37
CA PRO A 53 3.79 -6.71 -10.85
C PRO A 53 3.20 -8.04 -11.33
N SER A 54 3.95 -8.81 -12.12
CA SER A 54 3.49 -10.06 -12.74
C SER A 54 2.91 -11.08 -11.75
N ARG A 55 3.24 -10.94 -10.46
CA ARG A 55 2.66 -11.67 -9.34
C ARG A 55 1.85 -10.71 -8.49
N ARG A 56 0.52 -10.84 -8.56
CA ARG A 56 -0.41 -10.01 -7.80
C ARG A 56 -0.26 -10.17 -6.28
N ASP A 57 0.20 -11.33 -5.85
CA ASP A 57 0.42 -11.66 -4.44
C ASP A 57 1.59 -10.87 -3.83
N ASP A 58 2.51 -10.35 -4.66
CA ASP A 58 3.61 -9.48 -4.20
C ASP A 58 3.09 -8.08 -3.85
N LEU A 59 1.94 -7.66 -4.41
CA LEU A 59 1.30 -6.38 -4.14
C LEU A 59 0.16 -6.50 -3.11
N VAL A 60 -0.64 -7.56 -3.17
CA VAL A 60 -1.84 -7.74 -2.33
C VAL A 60 -1.84 -9.15 -1.74
N ARG A 61 -1.74 -9.25 -0.41
CA ARG A 61 -1.87 -10.52 0.32
C ARG A 61 -3.32 -11.04 0.28
N ALA A 62 -3.47 -12.32 0.62
CA ALA A 62 -4.78 -12.97 0.71
C ALA A 62 -5.75 -12.32 1.72
N ASP A 63 -5.23 -11.65 2.75
CA ASP A 63 -6.00 -10.88 3.74
C ASP A 63 -6.34 -9.46 3.28
N GLY A 64 -5.90 -9.07 2.07
CA GLY A 64 -6.09 -7.75 1.49
C GLY A 64 -5.01 -6.73 1.85
N ALA A 65 -4.03 -7.06 2.69
CA ALA A 65 -2.94 -6.16 2.99
C ALA A 65 -2.13 -5.82 1.73
N VAL A 66 -1.72 -4.57 1.61
CA VAL A 66 -1.06 -4.04 0.41
C VAL A 66 0.42 -3.77 0.70
N ASN A 67 1.31 -4.33 -0.12
CA ASN A 67 2.74 -4.07 -0.01
C ASN A 67 3.09 -2.77 -0.74
N VAL A 68 3.27 -1.69 0.01
CA VAL A 68 3.63 -0.39 -0.57
C VAL A 68 5.12 -0.29 -0.92
N ALA A 69 5.96 -1.19 -0.40
CA ALA A 69 7.39 -1.25 -0.73
C ALA A 69 7.64 -1.95 -2.08
N ALA A 70 6.69 -2.72 -2.59
CA ALA A 70 6.79 -3.41 -3.88
C ALA A 70 6.90 -2.46 -5.10
N LEU A 71 6.68 -1.16 -4.90
CA LEU A 71 6.68 -0.13 -5.94
C LEU A 71 7.90 0.80 -5.87
N ALA A 72 8.81 0.58 -4.91
CA ALA A 72 10.02 1.39 -4.69
C ALA A 72 11.23 0.89 -5.47
#